data_AF-A0A326TZE3-F1
#
_entry.id   AF-A0A326TZE3-F1
#
_cell.length_a   1.000
_cell.length_b   1.000
_cell.length_c   1.000
_cell.angle_alpha   90.00
_cell.angle_beta   90.00
_cell.angle_gamma   90.00
#
_symmetry.space_group_name_H-M   'P 1'
#
loop_
_entity.id
_entity.type
_entity.pdbx_description
1 polymer ?
#
loop_
_entity_poly.entity_id
_entity_poly.type
_entity_poly.pdbx_seq_one_letter_code
_entity_poly.pdbx_strand_id
1 'polypeptide(L)' 'MSWQIINELLILASVDAEFYQELIQCGAVAALRRGFQLTEEEQAAFENLQVKDVYELSRVVIERIGYKK' A
#
# COMPACT_ATOMS: atom_id res chain seq x y z
N MET A 1 7.58 12.17 2.66
CA MET A 1 7.08 10.78 2.76
C MET A 1 6.89 10.41 4.22
N SER A 2 5.72 9.88 4.58
CA SER A 2 5.49 9.32 5.90
C SER A 2 5.59 7.80 5.84
N TRP A 3 6.80 7.27 6.09
CA TRP A 3 7.01 5.83 6.23
C TRP A 3 6.09 5.19 7.29
N GLN A 4 5.59 5.98 8.23
CA GLN A 4 4.62 5.54 9.24
C GLN A 4 3.29 5.14 8.61
N ILE A 5 2.74 5.95 7.70
CA ILE A 5 1.46 5.67 7.05
C ILE A 5 1.56 4.39 6.22
N ILE A 6 2.64 4.20 5.46
CA ILE A 6 2.85 2.99 4.66
C ILE A 6 2.96 1.75 5.56
N ASN A 7 3.70 1.84 6.66
CA ASN A 7 3.82 0.72 7.58
C ASN A 7 2.48 0.37 8.24
N GLU A 8 1.69 1.36 8.67
CA GLU A 8 0.35 1.12 9.22
C GLU A 8 -0.56 0.42 8.21
N LEU A 9 -0.51 0.84 6.95
CA LEU A 9 -1.28 0.30 5.85
C LEU A 9 -0.89 -1.16 5.56
N LEU A 10 0.42 -1.45 5.54
CA LEU A 10 0.93 -2.82 5.34
C LEU A 10 0.62 -3.74 6.52
N ILE A 11 0.71 -3.22 7.76
CA ILE A 11 0.31 -3.96 8.96
C ILE A 11 -1.18 -4.27 8.89
N LEU A 12 -2.03 -3.29 8.55
CA LEU A 12 -3.46 -3.49 8.40
C LEU A 12 -3.76 -4.56 7.35
N ALA A 13 -3.12 -4.50 6.19
CA ALA A 13 -3.26 -5.50 5.14
C ALA A 13 -2.77 -6.90 5.57
N SER A 14 -1.86 -7.00 6.54
CA SER A 14 -1.39 -8.29 7.07
C SER A 14 -2.38 -8.98 8.02
N VAL A 15 -3.24 -8.20 8.67
CA VAL A 15 -4.20 -8.71 9.68
C VAL A 15 -5.66 -8.65 9.22
N ASP A 16 -5.96 -7.84 8.20
CA ASP A 16 -7.28 -7.66 7.61
C ASP A 16 -7.24 -8.13 6.14
N ALA A 17 -7.67 -9.38 5.92
CA ALA A 17 -7.69 -10.00 4.61
C ALA A 17 -8.66 -9.31 3.64
N GLU A 18 -9.76 -8.73 4.14
CA GLU A 18 -10.70 -7.97 3.31
C GLU A 18 -10.04 -6.70 2.81
N PHE A 19 -9.39 -5.96 3.70
CA PHE A 19 -8.62 -4.78 3.32
C PHE A 19 -7.50 -5.10 2.33
N TYR A 20 -6.78 -6.20 2.53
CA TYR A 20 -5.77 -6.63 1.56
C TYR A 20 -6.36 -6.86 0.17
N GLN A 21 -7.52 -7.54 0.07
CA GLN A 21 -8.21 -7.76 -1.19
C GLN A 21 -8.67 -6.44 -1.83
N GLU A 22 -9.22 -5.51 -1.05
CA GLU A 22 -9.57 -4.18 -1.52
C GLU A 22 -8.34 -3.42 -2.06
N LEU A 23 -7.22 -3.51 -1.35
CA LEU A 23 -5.98 -2.81 -1.67
C LEU A 23 -5.35 -3.32 -2.97
N ILE A 24 -5.35 -4.63 -3.24
CA ILE A 24 -4.81 -5.17 -4.50
C ILE A 24 -5.75 -4.91 -5.70
N GLN A 25 -7.06 -4.76 -5.47
CA GLN A 25 -8.03 -4.49 -6.54
C GLN A 25 -8.15 -3.01 -6.89
N CYS A 26 -8.17 -2.15 -5.86
CA CYS A 26 -8.45 -0.72 -5.99
C CYS A 26 -7.23 0.16 -5.73
N GLY A 27 -6.07 -0.41 -5.38
CA GLY A 27 -4.85 0.33 -5.09
C GLY A 27 -5.05 1.35 -3.96
N ALA A 28 -4.47 2.54 -4.13
CA ALA A 28 -4.51 3.60 -3.14
C ALA A 28 -5.94 4.05 -2.75
N VAL A 29 -6.95 3.81 -3.59
CA VAL A 29 -8.35 4.16 -3.29
C VAL A 29 -8.86 3.42 -2.05
N ALA A 30 -8.44 2.18 -1.82
CA ALA A 30 -8.82 1.42 -0.63
C ALA A 30 -8.29 2.10 0.65
N ALA A 31 -7.06 2.60 0.60
CA ALA A 31 -6.45 3.33 1.71
C ALA A 31 -7.15 4.67 1.98
N LEU A 32 -7.46 5.43 0.92
CA LEU A 32 -8.18 6.71 1.04
C LEU A 32 -9.56 6.53 1.68
N ARG A 33 -10.29 5.46 1.32
CA ARG A 33 -11.61 5.14 1.91
C ARG A 33 -11.55 4.82 3.41
N ARG A 34 -10.43 4.25 3.86
CA ARG A 34 -10.18 3.96 5.29
C ARG A 34 -9.64 5.17 6.06
N GLY A 35 -9.49 6.32 5.40
CA GLY A 35 -9.07 7.58 6.02
C GLY A 35 -7.56 7.83 6.02
N PHE A 36 -6.77 6.98 5.35
CA PHE A 36 -5.33 7.23 5.20
C PHE A 36 -5.08 8.41 4.27
N GLN A 37 -4.15 9.28 4.66
CA GLN A 37 -3.72 10.41 3.84
C GLN A 37 -2.41 10.05 3.13
N LEU A 38 -2.52 9.61 1.88
CA LEU A 38 -1.38 9.29 1.04
C LEU A 38 -1.05 10.49 0.14
N THR A 39 0.24 10.83 0.05
CA THR A 39 0.75 11.75 -0.97
C THR A 39 0.63 11.15 -2.37
N GLU A 40 0.69 11.97 -3.43
CA GLU A 40 0.64 11.48 -4.82
C GLU A 40 1.72 10.43 -5.11
N GLU A 41 2.92 10.59 -4.55
CA GLU A 41 4.01 9.62 -4.69
C GLU A 41 3.70 8.29 -4.02
N GLU A 42 3.11 8.33 -2.83
CA GLU A 42 2.71 7.13 -2.09
C GLU A 42 1.55 6.45 -2.81
N GLN A 43 0.58 7.20 -3.35
CA GLN A 43 -0.53 6.64 -4.13
C GLN A 43 -0.02 5.92 -5.38
N ALA A 44 0.95 6.51 -6.10
CA ALA A 44 1.57 5.91 -7.27
C ALA A 44 2.27 4.56 -6.94
N ALA A 45 2.75 4.37 -5.70
CA ALA A 45 3.34 3.10 -5.29
C ALA A 45 2.31 1.95 -5.27
N PHE A 46 1.02 2.25 -5.09
CA PHE A 46 -0.07 1.27 -5.07
C PHE A 46 -0.78 1.10 -6.43
N GLU A 47 -0.33 1.76 -7.50
CA GLU A 47 -0.91 1.59 -8.83
C GLU A 47 -0.43 0.29 -9.49
N ASN A 48 -1.32 -0.41 -10.22
CA ASN A 48 -0.97 -1.62 -10.98
C ASN A 48 -0.23 -2.69 -10.14
N LEU A 49 -0.69 -2.92 -8.91
CA LEU A 49 -0.12 -3.96 -8.04
C LEU A 49 -0.45 -5.36 -8.60
N GLN A 50 0.58 -6.09 -8.98
CA GLN A 50 0.50 -7.52 -9.32
C GLN A 50 1.25 -8.32 -8.25
N VAL A 51 0.58 -8.53 -7.12
CA VAL A 51 1.16 -9.18 -5.94
C VAL A 51 0.26 -10.33 -5.51
N LYS A 52 0.86 -11.44 -5.06
CA LYS A 52 0.16 -12.68 -4.70
C LYS A 52 -0.13 -12.78 -3.21
N ASP A 53 0.66 -12.11 -2.40
CA ASP A 53 0.52 -12.08 -0.95
C ASP A 53 0.96 -10.72 -0.37
N VAL A 54 0.80 -10.59 0.95
CA VAL A 54 1.17 -9.38 1.71
C VAL A 54 2.68 -9.15 1.72
N TYR A 55 3.48 -10.22 1.64
CA TYR A 55 4.94 -10.10 1.61
C TYR A 55 5.40 -9.46 0.30
N GLU A 56 4.91 -9.94 -0.85
CA GLU A 56 5.15 -9.31 -2.16
C GLU A 56 4.64 -7.87 -2.20
N LEU A 57 3.45 -7.59 -1.64
CA LEU A 57 2.94 -6.23 -1.50
C LEU A 57 3.93 -5.33 -0.76
N SER A 58 4.35 -5.75 0.43
CA SER A 58 5.28 -4.97 1.25
C SER A 58 6.58 -4.68 0.50
N ARG A 59 7.13 -5.68 -0.19
CA ARG A 59 8.36 -5.54 -0.96
C ARG A 59 8.19 -4.55 -2.10
N VAL A 60 7.15 -4.69 -2.92
CA VAL A 60 6.90 -3.82 -4.09
C VAL A 60 6.67 -2.37 -3.66
N VAL A 61 5.87 -2.14 -2.62
CA VAL A 61 5.58 -0.79 -2.12
C VAL A 61 6.84 -0.15 -1.55
N ILE A 62 7.61 -0.88 -0.74
CA ILE A 62 8.89 -0.39 -0.19
C ILE A 62 9.90 -0.12 -1.29
N GLU A 63 10.01 -0.98 -2.31
CA GLU A 63 10.91 -0.77 -3.45
C GLU A 63 10.51 0.51 -4.20
N ARG A 64 9.23 0.69 -4.57
CA ARG A 64 8.78 1.86 -5.33
C ARG A 64 8.99 3.18 -4.60
N ILE A 65 8.81 3.18 -3.27
CA ILE A 65 8.99 4.38 -2.43
C ILE A 65 10.49 4.59 -2.12
N GLY A 66 11.22 3.50 -1.85
CA GLY A 66 12.63 3.53 -1.45
C GLY A 66 13.62 3.78 -2.60
N TYR A 67 13.26 3.48 -3.85
CA TYR A 67 14.13 3.67 -5.03
C TYR A 67 14.21 5.12 -5.50
N LYS A 68 13.36 6.03 -5.01
CA LYS A 68 13.36 7.46 -5.40
C LYS A 68 14.35 8.33 -4.59
N LYS A 69 15.44 7.74 -4.09
CA LYS A 69 16.48 8.47 -3.35
C LYS A 69 17.61 8.96 -4.24
#